data_AF-A0AAD8D6M1-F1
#
_entry.id   AF-A0AAD8D6M1-F1
#
_cell.length_a   1.000
_cell.length_b   1.000
_cell.length_c   1.000
_cell.angle_alpha   90.00
_cell.angle_beta   90.00
_cell.angle_gamma   90.00
#
_symmetry.space_group_name_H-M   'P 1'
#
loop_
_entity.id
_entity.type
_entity.pdbx_description
1 polymer ?
#
loop_
_entity_poly.entity_id
_entity_poly.type
_entity_poly.pdbx_seq_one_letter_code
_entity_poly.pdbx_strand_id
1 'polypeptide(L)'
;MPPKKKKGVKKSGKGKKTPTVVDGLSTVEMSKEQLEEHIVRLREELDREREERNYFQLERDKIHTFWEITKRQLEEKKSEMRNKDREMEDSEERHQVEIKVYKQKVKHLLYEHQNNITELKAQGVVATKLAQKDQGMQEDDLRKGVRTLKVDLKEQELSNENLVKNLKLKHDEEITKLRNDFERQVREIEAKYEKKMRVLRDELDLKRKTEIHEIEERKNSQINTLMKNHEKAFSDIKNYYNDITLNNLALINSLKEQVEEMKRKEERLEKEMAEVQLQNKRLTEPLQKAQEEVTELQKQLANYQKDKVSLAGAKARLKVAEKEMKDLKWEHEVLEQRFTKVQDERDELYQKFIKAIHEVQQKSGFKNLLLERKLHALTDTLEKKEVQLNEVLSASNLDPTALTVVTRKLEDILDSKNNAIKDLQFELARVCKAHNDLLRTYETKLRAFEIPVDELGFKPLESTVAGQTLGQGPAGLVSAPT
;
A
#
# COMPACT_ATOMS: atom_id res chain seq x y z
N MET A 1 -28.44 86.72 72.28
CA MET A 1 -29.35 87.76 72.84
C MET A 1 -29.79 87.31 74.23
N PRO A 2 -29.65 88.14 75.29
CA PRO A 2 -30.21 87.88 76.61
C PRO A 2 -31.68 88.33 76.66
N PRO A 3 -32.44 88.05 77.76
CA PRO A 3 -32.46 89.05 78.82
C PRO A 3 -32.45 88.51 80.26
N LYS A 4 -31.85 89.33 81.11
CA LYS A 4 -31.88 89.30 82.57
C LYS A 4 -32.99 90.23 83.09
N LYS A 5 -33.44 89.90 84.30
CA LYS A 5 -33.92 90.77 85.40
C LYS A 5 -35.40 91.20 85.47
N LYS A 6 -36.05 90.58 86.46
CA LYS A 6 -36.93 91.16 87.48
C LYS A 6 -36.66 92.65 87.79
N LYS A 7 -37.73 93.42 87.97
CA LYS A 7 -37.85 94.50 88.96
C LYS A 7 -39.14 94.31 89.74
N GLY A 8 -39.02 94.17 91.05
CA GLY A 8 -40.13 94.28 92.00
C GLY A 8 -40.31 95.73 92.47
N VAL A 9 -41.52 96.02 92.97
CA VAL A 9 -41.93 97.20 93.73
C VAL A 9 -42.91 96.64 94.78
N LYS A 10 -42.54 96.49 96.08
CA LYS A 10 -42.76 97.42 97.24
C LYS A 10 -44.21 97.97 97.27
N LYS A 11 -44.98 98.05 98.37
CA LYS A 11 -44.79 97.98 99.83
C LYS A 11 -46.19 98.13 100.48
N SER A 12 -46.30 97.87 101.79
CA SER A 12 -47.31 98.35 102.78
C SER A 12 -48.77 97.88 102.63
N GLY A 13 -49.48 97.40 103.64
CA GLY A 13 -49.33 97.57 105.09
C GLY A 13 -50.36 98.57 105.64
N LYS A 14 -51.52 98.07 106.08
CA LYS A 14 -52.47 98.61 107.08
C LYS A 14 -53.61 97.59 107.16
N GLY A 15 -53.83 96.84 108.24
CA GLY A 15 -53.92 97.31 109.61
C GLY A 15 -55.38 97.67 109.92
N LYS A 16 -56.25 96.67 110.03
CA LYS A 16 -57.56 96.80 110.69
C LYS A 16 -57.75 95.55 111.55
N LYS A 17 -57.61 95.71 112.87
CA LYS A 17 -57.90 94.67 113.86
C LYS A 17 -59.40 94.41 113.85
N THR A 18 -59.81 93.32 113.22
CA THR A 18 -61.08 92.64 113.49
C THR A 18 -60.83 91.61 114.59
N PRO A 19 -61.84 91.28 115.42
CA PRO A 19 -61.67 90.31 116.51
C PRO A 19 -61.23 88.98 115.91
N THR A 20 -60.24 88.33 116.52
CA THR A 20 -59.78 87.00 116.11
C THR A 20 -60.85 86.00 116.55
N VAL A 21 -61.79 85.74 115.64
CA VAL A 21 -62.75 84.65 115.75
C VAL A 21 -61.98 83.38 115.44
N VAL A 22 -61.77 82.54 116.45
CA VAL A 22 -61.24 81.19 116.28
C VAL A 22 -62.41 80.25 116.54
N ASP A 23 -62.76 79.47 115.52
CA ASP A 23 -63.82 78.45 115.55
C ASP A 23 -65.25 78.95 115.91
N GLY A 24 -65.61 80.15 115.45
CA GLY A 24 -66.99 80.64 115.49
C GLY A 24 -67.58 80.95 116.88
N LEU A 25 -66.78 80.92 117.95
CA LEU A 25 -67.20 81.19 119.33
C LEU A 25 -66.33 82.28 120.00
N SER A 26 -66.95 83.10 120.86
CA SER A 26 -66.33 84.22 121.58
C SER A 26 -65.55 83.71 122.80
N THR A 27 -64.24 84.00 122.86
CA THR A 27 -63.33 83.59 123.95
C THR A 27 -63.59 84.27 125.30
N VAL A 28 -64.69 85.02 125.44
CA VAL A 28 -65.06 85.77 126.65
C VAL A 28 -66.06 84.99 127.53
N GLU A 29 -66.64 83.89 127.02
CA GLU A 29 -67.69 83.11 127.71
C GLU A 29 -67.33 81.63 127.95
N MET A 30 -66.06 81.25 127.79
CA MET A 30 -65.60 79.87 128.03
C MET A 30 -64.96 79.72 129.43
N SER A 31 -65.31 78.67 130.17
CA SER A 31 -64.68 78.36 131.46
C SER A 31 -63.22 77.91 131.26
N LYS A 32 -62.39 77.96 132.32
CA LYS A 32 -60.97 77.57 132.24
C LYS A 32 -60.77 76.16 131.64
N GLU A 33 -61.62 75.21 132.00
CA GLU A 33 -61.59 73.84 131.48
C GLU A 33 -61.93 73.77 129.99
N GLN A 34 -62.88 74.58 129.51
CA GLN A 34 -63.27 74.65 128.10
C GLN A 34 -62.19 75.30 127.22
N LEU A 35 -61.44 76.26 127.76
CA LEU A 35 -60.27 76.85 127.08
C LEU A 35 -59.11 75.85 126.99
N GLU A 36 -58.89 75.04 128.02
CA GLU A 36 -57.87 73.98 128.01
C GLU A 36 -58.21 72.89 126.98
N GLU A 37 -59.47 72.45 126.90
CA GLU A 37 -59.95 71.50 125.87
C GLU A 37 -59.83 72.06 124.44
N HIS A 38 -60.15 73.35 124.24
CA HIS A 38 -60.01 74.01 122.95
C HIS A 38 -58.53 74.16 122.53
N ILE A 39 -57.61 74.38 123.48
CA ILE A 39 -56.17 74.36 123.22
C ILE A 39 -55.70 72.96 122.81
N VAL A 40 -56.23 71.90 123.43
CA VAL A 40 -55.94 70.51 123.04
C VAL A 40 -56.44 70.23 121.63
N ARG A 41 -57.70 70.58 121.31
CA ARG A 41 -58.25 70.41 119.95
C ARG A 41 -57.43 71.15 118.89
N LEU A 42 -57.08 72.42 119.13
CA LEU A 42 -56.24 73.19 118.20
C LEU A 42 -54.82 72.62 118.05
N ARG A 43 -54.27 72.00 119.10
CA ARG A 43 -52.99 71.29 119.01
C ARG A 43 -53.11 70.01 118.19
N GLU A 44 -54.17 69.23 118.41
CA GLU A 44 -54.46 68.03 117.62
C GLU A 44 -54.72 68.37 116.15
N GLU A 45 -55.43 69.45 115.84
CA GLU A 45 -55.63 69.95 114.47
C GLU A 45 -54.32 70.44 113.86
N LEU A 46 -53.49 71.16 114.61
CA LEU A 46 -52.17 71.59 114.15
C LEU A 46 -51.26 70.39 113.85
N ASP A 47 -51.28 69.36 114.68
CA ASP A 47 -50.48 68.15 114.47
C ASP A 47 -51.02 67.32 113.30
N ARG A 48 -52.35 67.25 113.12
CA ARG A 48 -52.98 66.62 111.94
C ARG A 48 -52.64 67.37 110.65
N GLU A 49 -52.70 68.70 110.64
CA GLU A 49 -52.27 69.51 109.49
C GLU A 49 -50.77 69.36 109.20
N ARG A 50 -49.94 69.16 110.23
CA ARG A 50 -48.50 68.87 110.05
C ARG A 50 -48.27 67.50 109.44
N GLU A 51 -48.99 66.48 109.90
CA GLU A 51 -48.95 65.12 109.34
C GLU A 51 -49.43 65.11 107.87
N GLU A 52 -50.55 65.78 107.57
CA GLU A 52 -51.07 65.92 106.22
C GLU A 52 -50.08 66.66 105.31
N ARG A 53 -49.50 67.78 105.79
CA ARG A 53 -48.46 68.50 105.04
C ARG A 53 -47.26 67.61 104.75
N ASN A 54 -46.80 66.83 105.73
CA ASN A 54 -45.69 65.90 105.57
C ASN A 54 -46.03 64.82 104.54
N TYR A 55 -47.22 64.22 104.64
CA TYR A 55 -47.72 63.23 103.69
C TYR A 55 -47.77 63.79 102.25
N PHE A 56 -48.37 64.96 102.06
CA PHE A 56 -48.43 65.61 100.74
C PHE A 56 -47.05 66.05 100.23
N GLN A 57 -46.10 66.35 101.12
CA GLN A 57 -44.72 66.62 100.74
C GLN A 57 -44.02 65.36 100.25
N LEU A 58 -44.14 64.24 100.97
CA LEU A 58 -43.61 62.94 100.57
C LEU A 58 -44.22 62.45 99.25
N GLU A 59 -45.53 62.56 99.07
CA GLU A 59 -46.20 62.17 97.82
C GLU A 59 -45.79 63.07 96.65
N ARG A 60 -45.63 64.39 96.87
CA ARG A 60 -45.10 65.30 95.85
C ARG A 60 -43.68 64.92 95.45
N ASP A 61 -42.80 64.67 96.42
CA ASP A 61 -41.41 64.30 96.16
C ASP A 61 -41.35 62.95 95.43
N LYS A 62 -42.17 61.97 95.83
CA LYS A 62 -42.32 60.68 95.14
C LYS A 62 -42.80 60.86 93.69
N ILE A 63 -43.85 61.63 93.45
CA ILE A 63 -44.33 61.95 92.10
C ILE A 63 -43.24 62.66 91.28
N HIS A 64 -42.49 63.57 91.91
CA HIS A 64 -41.39 64.27 91.25
C HIS A 64 -40.27 63.30 90.85
N THR A 65 -39.86 62.39 91.73
CA THR A 65 -38.85 61.37 91.39
C THR A 65 -39.34 60.43 90.27
N PHE A 66 -40.59 59.99 90.28
CA PHE A 66 -41.14 59.18 89.19
C PHE A 66 -41.17 59.96 87.88
N TRP A 67 -41.55 61.24 87.91
CA TRP A 67 -41.54 62.09 86.74
C TRP A 67 -40.12 62.28 86.19
N GLU A 68 -39.12 62.54 87.03
CA GLU A 68 -37.72 62.66 86.62
C GLU A 68 -37.17 61.35 86.03
N ILE A 69 -37.45 60.21 86.67
CA ILE A 69 -37.05 58.89 86.17
C ILE A 69 -37.69 58.61 84.81
N THR A 70 -39.00 58.82 84.69
CA THR A 70 -39.74 58.56 83.44
C THR A 70 -39.29 59.51 82.33
N LYS A 71 -39.01 60.77 82.65
CA LYS A 71 -38.45 61.74 81.71
C LYS A 71 -37.06 61.31 81.23
N ARG A 72 -36.18 60.87 82.12
CA ARG A 72 -34.86 60.33 81.77
C ARG A 72 -34.98 59.09 80.89
N GLN A 73 -35.84 58.13 81.26
CA GLN A 73 -36.07 56.93 80.45
C GLN A 73 -36.61 57.26 79.05
N LEU A 74 -37.51 58.26 78.95
CA LEU A 74 -38.00 58.73 77.66
C LEU A 74 -36.88 59.36 76.82
N GLU A 75 -36.01 60.16 77.43
CA GLU A 75 -34.84 60.75 76.77
C GLU A 75 -33.84 59.68 76.32
N GLU A 76 -33.56 58.67 77.15
CA GLU A 76 -32.74 57.49 76.83
C GLU A 76 -33.34 56.72 75.64
N LYS A 77 -34.63 56.37 75.68
CA LYS A 77 -35.29 55.66 74.57
C LYS A 77 -35.33 56.46 73.28
N LYS A 78 -35.54 57.79 73.34
CA LYS A 78 -35.40 58.67 72.17
C LYS A 78 -33.97 58.68 71.62
N SER A 79 -32.96 58.60 72.48
CA SER A 79 -31.56 58.51 72.05
C SER A 79 -31.25 57.16 71.41
N GLU A 80 -31.74 56.05 71.96
CA GLU A 80 -31.60 54.71 71.39
C GLU A 80 -32.27 54.61 70.02
N MET A 81 -33.49 55.13 69.86
CA MET A 81 -34.20 55.16 68.58
C MET A 81 -33.37 55.89 67.51
N ARG A 82 -32.85 57.09 67.82
CA ARG A 82 -31.98 57.83 66.89
C ARG A 82 -30.69 57.08 66.54
N ASN A 83 -30.13 56.33 67.48
CA ASN A 83 -28.95 55.52 67.20
C ASN A 83 -29.31 54.34 66.29
N LYS A 84 -30.47 53.71 66.48
CA LYS A 84 -30.95 52.63 65.61
C LYS A 84 -31.28 53.11 64.20
N ASP A 85 -31.85 54.30 64.05
CA ASP A 85 -32.10 54.91 62.74
C ASP A 85 -30.77 55.15 62.01
N ARG A 86 -29.74 55.67 62.70
CA ARG A 86 -28.39 55.82 62.12
C ARG A 86 -27.73 54.49 61.78
N GLU A 87 -27.84 53.48 62.63
CA GLU A 87 -27.31 52.15 62.33
C GLU A 87 -27.98 51.54 61.09
N MET A 88 -29.27 51.81 60.88
CA MET A 88 -30.01 51.39 59.69
C MET A 88 -29.50 52.13 58.45
N GLU A 89 -29.36 53.45 58.51
CA GLU A 89 -28.79 54.27 57.44
C GLU A 89 -27.36 53.79 57.06
N ASP A 90 -26.48 53.59 58.05
CA ASP A 90 -25.12 53.09 57.85
C ASP A 90 -25.11 51.70 57.17
N SER A 91 -26.05 50.82 57.56
CA SER A 91 -26.17 49.48 56.98
C SER A 91 -26.67 49.54 55.54
N GLU A 92 -27.62 50.44 55.23
CA GLU A 92 -28.11 50.65 53.86
C GLU A 92 -27.00 51.22 52.96
N GLU A 93 -26.22 52.19 53.46
CA GLU A 93 -25.08 52.74 52.73
C GLU A 93 -24.03 51.67 52.42
N ARG A 94 -23.68 50.84 53.40
CA ARG A 94 -22.76 49.70 53.20
C ARG A 94 -23.29 48.74 52.14
N HIS A 95 -24.57 48.37 52.23
CA HIS A 95 -25.17 47.47 51.27
C HIS A 95 -25.18 48.06 49.84
N GLN A 96 -25.44 49.36 49.68
CA GLN A 96 -25.35 50.03 48.40
C GLN A 96 -23.92 50.01 47.82
N VAL A 97 -22.90 50.19 48.67
CA VAL A 97 -21.49 50.08 48.26
C VAL A 97 -21.17 48.65 47.83
N GLU A 98 -21.58 47.64 48.59
CA GLU A 98 -21.41 46.23 48.23
C GLU A 98 -22.06 45.91 46.88
N ILE A 99 -23.30 46.35 46.64
CA ILE A 99 -23.98 46.19 45.35
C ILE A 99 -23.16 46.80 44.21
N LYS A 100 -22.57 47.99 44.40
CA LYS A 100 -21.72 48.62 43.38
C LYS A 100 -20.46 47.80 43.12
N VAL A 101 -19.80 47.29 44.16
CA VAL A 101 -18.62 46.42 44.04
C VAL A 101 -18.97 45.12 43.31
N TYR A 102 -20.07 44.45 43.68
CA TYR A 102 -20.52 43.24 43.00
C TYR A 102 -20.87 43.50 41.54
N LYS A 103 -21.57 44.60 41.22
CA LYS A 103 -21.84 45.00 39.83
C LYS A 103 -20.55 45.21 39.04
N GLN A 104 -19.53 45.84 39.64
CA GLN A 104 -18.23 46.02 38.98
C GLN A 104 -17.50 44.69 38.79
N LYS A 105 -17.55 43.79 39.78
CA LYS A 105 -16.95 42.45 39.70
C LYS A 105 -17.59 41.62 38.59
N VAL A 106 -18.91 41.64 38.46
CA VAL A 106 -19.63 40.98 37.37
C VAL A 106 -19.24 41.58 36.01
N LYS A 107 -19.16 42.91 35.89
CA LYS A 107 -18.71 43.55 34.64
C LYS A 107 -17.28 43.15 34.26
N HIS A 108 -16.36 43.11 35.23
CA HIS A 108 -14.99 42.69 35.00
C HIS A 108 -14.92 41.24 34.55
N LEU A 109 -15.64 40.34 35.22
CA LEU A 109 -15.71 38.91 34.88
C LEU A 109 -16.27 38.69 33.47
N LEU A 110 -17.32 39.42 33.08
CA LEU A 110 -17.88 39.35 31.73
C LEU A 110 -16.88 39.85 30.68
N TYR A 111 -16.17 40.94 30.97
CA TYR A 111 -15.14 41.48 30.08
C TYR A 111 -13.95 40.51 29.93
N GLU A 112 -13.50 39.92 31.02
CA GLU A 112 -12.44 38.92 31.03
C GLU A 112 -12.84 37.67 30.24
N HIS A 113 -14.05 37.15 30.46
CA HIS A 113 -14.58 36.04 29.67
C HIS A 113 -14.65 36.38 28.17
N GLN A 114 -15.13 37.57 27.82
CA GLN A 114 -15.20 38.00 26.42
C GLN A 114 -13.80 38.12 25.80
N ASN A 115 -12.82 38.65 26.52
CA ASN A 115 -11.43 38.71 26.08
C ASN A 115 -10.85 37.31 25.89
N ASN A 116 -11.01 36.41 26.87
CA ASN A 116 -10.52 35.03 26.80
C ASN A 116 -11.12 34.29 25.59
N ILE A 117 -12.43 34.44 25.35
CA ILE A 117 -13.09 33.86 24.18
C ILE A 117 -12.51 34.43 22.88
N THR A 118 -12.24 35.75 22.84
CA THR A 118 -11.69 36.42 21.65
C THR A 118 -10.25 35.96 21.37
N GLU A 119 -9.45 35.82 22.42
CA GLU A 119 -8.08 35.31 22.34
C GLU A 119 -8.06 33.85 21.89
N LEU A 120 -8.87 32.98 22.49
CA LEU A 120 -8.98 31.57 22.08
C LEU A 120 -9.42 31.43 20.62
N LYS A 121 -10.36 32.27 20.16
CA LYS A 121 -10.77 32.30 18.75
C LYS A 121 -9.62 32.74 17.84
N ALA A 122 -8.86 33.77 18.22
CA ALA A 122 -7.70 34.23 17.46
C ALA A 122 -6.60 33.16 17.39
N GLN A 123 -6.28 32.53 18.52
CA GLN A 123 -5.32 31.42 18.60
C GLN A 123 -5.79 30.23 17.74
N GLY A 124 -7.07 29.88 17.78
CA GLY A 124 -7.64 28.82 16.95
C GLY A 124 -7.53 29.10 15.44
N VAL A 125 -7.76 30.34 15.01
CA VAL A 125 -7.59 30.76 13.60
C VAL A 125 -6.13 30.65 13.18
N VAL A 126 -5.18 31.11 14.02
CA VAL A 126 -3.74 31.02 13.73
C VAL A 126 -3.29 29.57 13.65
N ALA A 127 -3.69 28.73 14.60
CA ALA A 127 -3.37 27.30 14.61
C ALA A 127 -3.90 26.59 13.35
N THR A 128 -5.14 26.88 12.96
CA THR A 128 -5.75 26.33 11.74
C THR A 128 -4.98 26.77 10.49
N LYS A 129 -4.57 28.04 10.41
CA LYS A 129 -3.82 28.57 9.27
C LYS A 129 -2.41 27.98 9.17
N LEU A 130 -1.75 27.74 10.31
CA LEU A 130 -0.46 27.04 10.36
C LEU A 130 -0.62 25.59 9.89
N ALA A 131 -1.61 24.86 10.40
CA ALA A 131 -1.89 23.49 9.98
C ALA A 131 -2.19 23.40 8.46
N GLN A 132 -2.97 24.34 7.91
CA GLN A 132 -3.24 24.42 6.47
C GLN A 132 -1.97 24.68 5.65
N LYS A 133 -1.09 25.56 6.14
CA LYS A 133 0.19 25.85 5.48
C LYS A 133 1.11 24.62 5.51
N ASP A 134 1.19 23.93 6.63
CA ASP A 134 2.00 22.72 6.79
C ASP A 134 1.49 21.60 5.89
N GLN A 135 0.17 21.39 5.83
CA GLN A 135 -0.43 20.46 4.88
C GLN A 135 -0.10 20.84 3.43
N GLY A 136 -0.20 22.12 3.06
CA GLY A 136 0.15 22.59 1.73
C GLY A 136 1.62 22.33 1.36
N MET A 137 2.54 22.54 2.30
CA MET A 137 3.96 22.21 2.10
C MET A 137 4.19 20.71 1.92
N GLN A 138 3.55 19.86 2.73
CA GLN A 138 3.62 18.41 2.58
C GLN A 138 3.05 17.94 1.23
N GLU A 139 1.93 18.51 0.78
CA GLU A 139 1.36 18.20 -0.54
C GLU A 139 2.31 18.60 -1.68
N ASP A 140 2.95 19.77 -1.59
CA ASP A 140 3.93 20.22 -2.58
C ASP A 140 5.15 19.31 -2.63
N ASP A 141 5.65 18.87 -1.47
CA ASP A 141 6.80 17.97 -1.39
C ASP A 141 6.45 16.57 -1.92
N LEU A 142 5.26 16.06 -1.62
CA LEU A 142 4.75 14.83 -2.22
C LEU A 142 4.62 14.96 -3.75
N ARG A 143 4.09 16.09 -4.25
CA ARG A 143 3.99 16.34 -5.70
C ARG A 143 5.36 16.41 -6.37
N LYS A 144 6.36 17.02 -5.73
CA LYS A 144 7.75 17.02 -6.21
C LYS A 144 8.31 15.59 -6.22
N GLY A 145 8.13 14.83 -5.14
CA GLY A 145 8.56 13.44 -5.04
C GLY A 145 7.97 12.56 -6.14
N VAL A 146 6.66 12.70 -6.42
CA VAL A 146 6.00 11.98 -7.52
C VAL A 146 6.58 12.34 -8.89
N ARG A 147 6.90 13.63 -9.12
CA ARG A 147 7.53 14.06 -10.38
C ARG A 147 8.93 13.48 -10.52
N THR A 148 9.74 13.53 -9.48
CA THR A 148 11.11 12.95 -9.47
C THR A 148 11.06 11.45 -9.75
N LEU A 149 10.23 10.70 -9.02
CA LEU A 149 10.06 9.25 -9.23
C LEU A 149 9.61 8.92 -10.66
N LYS A 150 8.76 9.76 -11.28
CA LYS A 150 8.33 9.56 -12.66
C LYS A 150 9.47 9.79 -13.67
N VAL A 151 10.36 10.74 -13.39
CA VAL A 151 11.57 10.97 -14.19
C VAL A 151 12.52 9.78 -14.04
N ASP A 152 12.82 9.36 -12.82
CA ASP A 152 13.71 8.23 -12.53
C ASP A 152 13.21 6.93 -13.20
N LEU A 153 11.90 6.67 -13.13
CA LEU A 153 11.28 5.53 -13.80
C LEU A 153 11.48 5.61 -15.33
N LYS A 154 11.31 6.80 -15.92
CA LYS A 154 11.47 6.99 -17.37
C LYS A 154 12.93 6.84 -17.80
N GLU A 155 13.88 7.31 -16.99
CA GLU A 155 15.31 7.12 -17.23
C GLU A 155 15.68 5.63 -17.16
N GLN A 156 15.15 4.89 -16.18
CA GLN A 156 15.38 3.46 -16.05
C GLN A 156 14.78 2.68 -17.23
N GLU A 157 13.56 3.01 -17.67
CA GLU A 157 12.95 2.45 -18.87
C GLU A 157 13.81 2.66 -20.11
N LEU A 158 14.30 3.89 -20.33
CA LEU A 158 15.15 4.23 -21.48
C LEU A 158 16.49 3.50 -21.43
N SER A 159 17.08 3.39 -20.24
CA SER A 159 18.32 2.63 -20.02
C SER A 159 18.13 1.14 -20.36
N ASN A 160 17.02 0.55 -19.92
CA ASN A 160 16.67 -0.83 -20.23
C ASN A 160 16.44 -1.04 -21.73
N GLU A 161 15.73 -0.12 -22.39
CA GLU A 161 15.50 -0.17 -23.84
C GLU A 161 16.83 -0.11 -24.61
N ASN A 162 17.75 0.77 -24.20
CA ASN A 162 19.09 0.86 -24.77
C ASN A 162 19.90 -0.44 -24.54
N LEU A 163 19.80 -1.06 -23.37
CA LEU A 163 20.46 -2.34 -23.10
C LEU A 163 19.94 -3.45 -24.03
N VAL A 164 18.62 -3.55 -24.20
CA VAL A 164 18.01 -4.52 -25.12
C VAL A 164 18.43 -4.26 -26.56
N LYS A 165 18.46 -3.00 -26.99
CA LYS A 165 18.92 -2.62 -28.33
C LYS A 165 20.38 -3.01 -28.56
N ASN A 166 21.25 -2.76 -27.58
CA ASN A 166 22.66 -3.15 -27.65
C ASN A 166 22.85 -4.67 -27.69
N LEU A 167 22.05 -5.43 -26.93
CA LEU A 167 22.07 -6.90 -26.99
C LEU A 167 21.65 -7.42 -28.36
N LYS A 168 20.60 -6.84 -28.96
CA LYS A 168 20.17 -7.20 -30.32
C LYS A 168 21.25 -6.91 -31.36
N LEU A 169 21.87 -5.72 -31.30
CA LEU A 169 22.97 -5.37 -32.21
C LEU A 169 24.15 -6.35 -32.08
N LYS A 170 24.56 -6.70 -30.86
CA LYS A 170 25.62 -7.71 -30.64
C LYS A 170 25.23 -9.07 -31.21
N HIS A 171 23.98 -9.48 -31.02
CA HIS A 171 23.49 -10.75 -31.57
C HIS A 171 23.52 -10.75 -33.11
N ASP A 172 23.09 -9.66 -33.74
CA ASP A 172 23.13 -9.51 -35.21
C ASP A 172 24.58 -9.52 -35.74
N GLU A 173 25.53 -8.91 -35.01
CA GLU A 173 26.96 -8.98 -35.32
C GLU A 173 27.50 -10.41 -35.22
N GLU A 174 27.13 -11.16 -34.19
CA GLU A 174 27.51 -12.57 -34.02
C GLU A 174 26.93 -13.47 -35.11
N ILE A 175 25.64 -13.29 -35.46
CA ILE A 175 25.01 -13.99 -36.59
C ILE A 175 25.76 -13.69 -37.89
N THR A 176 26.13 -12.42 -38.12
CA THR A 176 26.84 -12.01 -39.34
C THR A 176 28.23 -12.64 -39.41
N LYS A 177 28.96 -12.67 -38.29
CA LYS A 177 30.25 -13.38 -38.19
C LYS A 177 30.11 -14.86 -38.51
N LEU A 178 29.11 -15.52 -37.91
CA LEU A 178 28.86 -16.95 -38.13
C LEU A 178 28.48 -17.25 -39.59
N ARG A 179 27.66 -16.41 -40.22
CA ARG A 179 27.34 -16.51 -41.66
C ARG A 179 28.59 -16.39 -42.52
N ASN A 180 29.44 -15.40 -42.24
CA ASN A 180 30.70 -15.20 -42.98
C ASN A 180 31.65 -16.40 -42.83
N ASP A 181 31.74 -16.98 -41.63
CA ASP A 181 32.55 -18.19 -41.40
C ASP A 181 32.02 -19.39 -42.16
N PHE A 182 30.70 -19.61 -42.18
CA PHE A 182 30.09 -20.68 -42.97
C PHE A 182 30.26 -20.47 -44.47
N GLU A 183 30.08 -19.25 -44.97
CA GLU A 183 30.35 -18.95 -46.37
C GLU A 183 31.81 -19.21 -46.74
N ARG A 184 32.77 -18.84 -45.88
CA ARG A 184 34.19 -19.15 -46.09
C ARG A 184 34.41 -20.67 -46.17
N GLN A 185 33.86 -21.43 -45.23
CA GLN A 185 33.98 -22.89 -45.22
C GLN A 185 33.38 -23.53 -46.49
N VAL A 186 32.21 -23.06 -46.95
CA VAL A 186 31.58 -23.53 -48.19
C VAL A 186 32.49 -23.25 -49.39
N ARG A 187 33.00 -22.02 -49.53
CA ARG A 187 33.92 -21.66 -50.63
C ARG A 187 35.20 -22.49 -50.62
N GLU A 188 35.77 -22.77 -49.43
CA GLU A 188 36.96 -23.63 -49.29
C GLU A 188 36.68 -25.08 -49.72
N ILE A 189 35.51 -25.62 -49.35
CA ILE A 189 35.08 -26.96 -49.74
C ILE A 189 34.87 -27.03 -51.26
N GLU A 190 34.13 -26.08 -51.83
CA GLU A 190 33.90 -25.97 -53.27
C GLU A 190 35.22 -25.89 -54.04
N ALA A 191 36.11 -24.97 -53.67
CA ALA A 191 37.42 -24.82 -54.30
C ALA A 191 38.26 -26.10 -54.23
N LYS A 192 38.21 -26.84 -53.11
CA LYS A 192 38.90 -28.11 -52.95
C LYS A 192 38.35 -29.18 -53.89
N TYR A 193 37.04 -29.30 -54.04
CA TYR A 193 36.42 -30.28 -54.93
C TYR A 193 36.55 -29.89 -56.41
N GLU A 194 36.45 -28.61 -56.74
CA GLU A 194 36.73 -28.06 -58.08
C GLU A 194 38.16 -28.43 -58.52
N LYS A 195 39.14 -28.22 -57.64
CA LYS A 195 40.54 -28.59 -57.89
C LYS A 195 40.69 -30.10 -58.09
N LYS A 196 40.08 -30.92 -57.24
CA LYS A 196 40.11 -32.39 -57.39
C LYS A 196 39.50 -32.85 -58.73
N MET A 197 38.36 -32.26 -59.12
CA MET A 197 37.69 -32.58 -60.37
C MET A 197 38.54 -32.19 -61.58
N ARG A 198 39.20 -31.03 -61.54
CA ARG A 198 40.11 -30.59 -62.59
C ARG A 198 41.30 -31.53 -62.74
N VAL A 199 41.97 -31.86 -61.63
CA VAL A 199 43.10 -32.80 -61.62
C VAL A 199 42.69 -34.16 -62.19
N LEU A 200 41.55 -34.70 -61.76
CA LEU A 200 41.06 -35.99 -62.28
C LEU A 200 40.77 -35.93 -63.79
N ARG A 201 40.20 -34.82 -64.28
CA ARG A 201 39.96 -34.61 -65.72
C ARG A 201 41.28 -34.57 -66.49
N ASP A 202 42.25 -33.80 -66.01
CA ASP A 202 43.57 -33.69 -66.63
C ASP A 202 44.30 -35.05 -66.66
N GLU A 203 44.21 -35.84 -65.58
CA GLU A 203 44.75 -37.20 -65.52
C GLU A 203 44.11 -38.16 -66.52
N LEU A 204 42.77 -38.14 -66.64
CA LEU A 204 42.04 -38.98 -67.60
C LEU A 204 42.33 -38.57 -69.05
N ASP A 205 42.40 -37.27 -69.32
CA ASP A 205 42.77 -36.76 -70.65
C ASP A 205 44.22 -37.12 -71.01
N LEU A 206 45.13 -37.09 -70.04
CA LEU A 206 46.51 -37.53 -70.25
C LEU A 206 46.56 -39.04 -70.56
N LYS A 207 45.87 -39.88 -69.77
CA LYS A 207 45.77 -41.33 -70.02
C LYS A 207 45.21 -41.63 -71.40
N ARG A 208 44.13 -40.95 -71.80
CA ARG A 208 43.55 -41.08 -73.13
C ARG A 208 44.56 -40.72 -74.22
N LYS A 209 45.28 -39.61 -74.06
CA LYS A 209 46.31 -39.18 -75.03
C LYS A 209 47.45 -40.19 -75.13
N THR A 210 47.93 -40.74 -74.00
CA THR A 210 48.98 -41.77 -74.00
C THR A 210 48.50 -43.06 -74.66
N GLU A 211 47.28 -43.53 -74.37
CA GLU A 211 46.70 -44.72 -75.00
C GLU A 211 46.54 -44.55 -76.53
N ILE A 212 46.10 -43.37 -76.97
CA ILE A 212 46.03 -43.04 -78.41
C ILE A 212 47.42 -43.11 -79.04
N HIS A 213 48.41 -42.50 -78.42
CA HIS A 213 49.78 -42.47 -78.96
C HIS A 213 50.39 -43.88 -79.04
N GLU A 214 50.19 -44.72 -78.02
CA GLU A 214 50.62 -46.12 -78.03
C GLU A 214 49.93 -46.94 -79.13
N ILE A 215 48.63 -46.69 -79.38
CA ILE A 215 47.89 -47.32 -80.49
C ILE A 215 48.47 -46.85 -81.83
N GLU A 216 48.70 -45.55 -82.00
CA GLU A 216 49.28 -44.96 -83.21
C GLU A 216 50.66 -45.54 -83.49
N GLU A 217 51.55 -45.62 -82.49
CA GLU A 217 52.87 -46.23 -82.65
C GLU A 217 52.79 -47.70 -83.06
N ARG A 218 51.92 -48.49 -82.41
CA ARG A 218 51.70 -49.90 -82.79
C ARG A 218 51.18 -50.02 -84.22
N LYS A 219 50.22 -49.17 -84.62
CA LYS A 219 49.66 -49.17 -85.97
C LYS A 219 50.67 -48.72 -87.01
N ASN A 220 51.47 -47.69 -86.74
CA ASN A 220 52.55 -47.25 -87.61
C ASN A 220 53.63 -48.32 -87.77
N SER A 221 53.99 -49.02 -86.70
CA SER A 221 54.89 -50.17 -86.76
C SER A 221 54.33 -51.31 -87.63
N GLN A 222 53.03 -51.61 -87.49
CA GLN A 222 52.34 -52.59 -88.32
C GLN A 222 52.30 -52.17 -89.80
N ILE A 223 52.00 -50.89 -90.08
CA ILE A 223 52.02 -50.32 -91.44
C ILE A 223 53.42 -50.43 -92.04
N ASN A 224 54.47 -50.05 -91.29
CA ASN A 224 55.86 -50.18 -91.75
C ASN A 224 56.24 -51.63 -92.06
N THR A 225 55.80 -52.58 -91.23
CA THR A 225 56.02 -54.01 -91.47
C THR A 225 55.29 -54.47 -92.72
N LEU A 226 54.04 -54.04 -92.90
CA LEU A 226 53.24 -54.37 -94.07
C LEU A 226 53.84 -53.78 -95.35
N MET A 227 54.31 -52.53 -95.32
CA MET A 227 55.01 -51.89 -96.44
C MET A 227 56.28 -52.68 -96.82
N LYS A 228 57.11 -53.07 -95.84
CA LYS A 228 58.30 -53.90 -96.08
C LYS A 228 57.93 -55.26 -96.70
N ASN A 229 56.87 -55.90 -96.21
CA ASN A 229 56.38 -57.16 -96.76
C ASN A 229 55.86 -57.00 -98.19
N HIS A 230 55.13 -55.92 -98.47
CA HIS A 230 54.68 -55.61 -99.83
C HIS A 230 55.84 -55.30 -100.74
N GLU A 231 56.84 -54.54 -100.31
CA GLU A 231 58.02 -54.23 -101.12
C GLU A 231 58.85 -55.48 -101.43
N LYS A 232 58.98 -56.39 -100.45
CA LYS A 232 59.54 -57.72 -100.68
C LYS A 232 58.70 -58.52 -101.67
N ALA A 233 57.38 -58.60 -101.49
CA ALA A 233 56.50 -59.32 -102.41
C ALA A 233 56.52 -58.72 -103.83
N PHE A 234 56.60 -57.39 -103.97
CA PHE A 234 56.78 -56.72 -105.25
C PHE A 234 58.13 -57.04 -105.88
N SER A 235 59.20 -57.10 -105.08
CA SER A 235 60.52 -57.53 -105.55
C SER A 235 60.51 -58.99 -106.00
N ASP A 236 59.88 -59.87 -105.22
CA ASP A 236 59.71 -61.29 -105.55
C ASP A 236 58.85 -61.47 -106.82
N ILE A 237 57.77 -60.69 -106.97
CA ILE A 237 56.95 -60.65 -108.19
C ILE A 237 57.75 -60.12 -109.38
N LYS A 238 58.56 -59.07 -109.20
CA LYS A 238 59.41 -58.52 -110.25
C LYS A 238 60.47 -59.53 -110.68
N ASN A 239 61.05 -60.27 -109.74
CA ASN A 239 61.98 -61.36 -110.01
C ASN A 239 61.27 -62.51 -110.72
N TYR A 240 60.09 -62.92 -110.26
CA TYR A 240 59.25 -63.93 -110.90
C TYR A 240 58.87 -63.54 -112.34
N TYR A 241 58.49 -62.29 -112.59
CA TYR A 241 58.20 -61.81 -113.94
C TYR A 241 59.46 -61.59 -114.78
N ASN A 242 60.63 -61.32 -114.20
CA ASN A 242 61.91 -61.34 -114.91
C ASN A 242 62.33 -62.76 -115.32
N ASP A 243 62.12 -63.74 -114.44
CA ASP A 243 62.36 -65.16 -114.72
C ASP A 243 61.35 -65.67 -115.75
N ILE A 244 60.10 -65.19 -115.67
CA ILE A 244 59.07 -65.43 -116.68
C ILE A 244 59.35 -64.68 -117.97
N THR A 245 59.91 -63.48 -118.02
CA THR A 245 60.25 -62.85 -119.31
C THR A 245 61.41 -63.59 -119.98
N LEU A 246 62.37 -64.11 -119.20
CA LEU A 246 63.39 -65.04 -119.68
C LEU A 246 62.76 -66.35 -120.21
N ASN A 247 61.82 -66.95 -119.48
CA ASN A 247 61.12 -68.17 -119.92
C ASN A 247 60.11 -67.91 -121.05
N ASN A 248 59.43 -66.76 -121.08
CA ASN A 248 58.45 -66.38 -122.08
C ASN A 248 59.13 -65.96 -123.37
N LEU A 249 60.38 -65.46 -123.36
CA LEU A 249 61.14 -65.34 -124.60
C LEU A 249 61.34 -66.73 -125.26
N ALA A 250 61.43 -67.79 -124.46
CA ALA A 250 61.47 -69.17 -124.94
C ALA A 250 60.07 -69.74 -125.28
N LEU A 251 59.01 -69.33 -124.56
CA LEU A 251 57.62 -69.80 -124.72
C LEU A 251 56.79 -69.00 -125.76
N ILE A 252 57.16 -67.75 -126.09
CA ILE A 252 56.53 -66.94 -127.16
C ILE A 252 56.74 -67.59 -128.54
N ASN A 253 57.77 -68.43 -128.70
CA ASN A 253 57.90 -69.29 -129.86
C ASN A 253 56.87 -70.44 -129.90
N SER A 254 56.29 -70.85 -128.76
CA SER A 254 55.36 -71.99 -128.68
C SER A 254 53.90 -71.62 -128.46
N LEU A 255 53.58 -70.39 -128.03
CA LEU A 255 52.21 -69.95 -127.72
C LEU A 255 51.56 -69.02 -128.75
N LYS A 256 52.09 -68.99 -129.98
CA LYS A 256 51.33 -68.53 -131.16
C LYS A 256 50.20 -69.49 -131.55
N GLU A 257 50.12 -70.67 -130.93
CA GLU A 257 49.25 -71.78 -131.34
C GLU A 257 47.97 -71.94 -130.50
N GLN A 258 47.82 -71.27 -129.34
CA GLN A 258 46.73 -71.56 -128.38
C GLN A 258 45.77 -70.40 -128.10
N VAL A 259 45.77 -69.34 -128.93
CA VAL A 259 44.89 -68.16 -128.76
C VAL A 259 43.45 -68.39 -129.26
N GLU A 260 43.16 -69.51 -129.92
CA GLU A 260 41.82 -69.83 -130.44
C GLU A 260 40.81 -70.29 -129.37
N GLU A 261 41.22 -70.72 -128.16
CA GLU A 261 40.32 -71.52 -127.30
C GLU A 261 39.48 -70.73 -126.25
N MET A 262 39.81 -69.46 -125.95
CA MET A 262 39.24 -68.74 -124.80
C MET A 262 38.10 -67.74 -125.14
N LYS A 263 37.37 -67.97 -126.23
CA LYS A 263 36.21 -67.14 -126.64
C LYS A 263 34.82 -67.63 -126.16
N ARG A 264 34.73 -68.61 -125.26
CA ARG A 264 33.47 -69.34 -124.98
C ARG A 264 32.86 -69.28 -123.56
N LYS A 265 33.26 -68.36 -122.66
CA LYS A 265 32.80 -68.39 -121.24
C LYS A 265 32.05 -67.14 -120.72
N GLU A 266 31.50 -66.31 -121.60
CA GLU A 266 30.91 -65.01 -121.19
C GLU A 266 29.38 -65.06 -120.93
N GLU A 267 28.65 -66.05 -121.44
CA GLU A 267 27.17 -66.04 -121.45
C GLU A 267 26.46 -66.54 -120.17
N ARG A 268 27.16 -66.82 -119.07
CA ARG A 268 26.57 -67.53 -117.90
C ARG A 268 26.13 -66.67 -116.70
N LEU A 269 26.46 -65.38 -116.65
CA LEU A 269 26.27 -64.57 -115.44
C LEU A 269 25.01 -63.69 -115.42
N GLU A 270 24.18 -63.72 -116.45
CA GLU A 270 23.05 -62.79 -116.57
C GLU A 270 21.72 -63.27 -115.94
N LYS A 271 21.65 -64.48 -115.35
CA LYS A 271 20.39 -65.07 -114.83
C LYS A 271 20.19 -65.03 -113.30
N GLU A 272 21.19 -64.67 -112.49
CA GLU A 272 21.08 -64.69 -111.01
C GLU A 272 20.50 -63.39 -110.40
N MET A 273 20.31 -62.32 -111.20
CA MET A 273 19.93 -61.00 -110.69
C MET A 273 18.43 -60.85 -110.31
N ALA A 274 17.54 -61.70 -110.83
CA ALA A 274 16.09 -61.57 -110.63
C ALA A 274 15.56 -62.21 -109.33
N GLU A 275 16.24 -63.25 -108.81
CA GLU A 275 15.82 -63.99 -107.61
C GLU A 275 16.10 -63.20 -106.32
N VAL A 276 17.19 -62.43 -106.30
CA VAL A 276 17.62 -61.59 -105.17
C VAL A 276 16.65 -60.42 -104.94
N GLN A 277 16.04 -59.86 -106.00
CA GLN A 277 15.11 -58.73 -105.88
C GLN A 277 13.74 -59.13 -105.29
N LEU A 278 13.27 -60.35 -105.52
CA LEU A 278 11.98 -60.82 -105.00
C LEU A 278 12.06 -61.20 -103.50
N GLN A 279 13.19 -61.74 -103.07
CA GLN A 279 13.43 -62.05 -101.65
C GLN A 279 13.57 -60.78 -100.79
N ASN A 280 14.15 -59.71 -101.35
CA ASN A 280 14.34 -58.45 -100.63
C ASN A 280 13.02 -57.72 -100.30
N LYS A 281 11.98 -57.86 -101.15
CA LYS A 281 10.64 -57.28 -100.91
C LYS A 281 9.80 -58.03 -99.86
N ARG A 282 10.08 -59.32 -99.63
CA ARG A 282 9.28 -60.17 -98.71
C ARG A 282 9.72 -60.03 -97.24
N LEU A 283 10.89 -59.47 -96.99
CA LEU A 283 11.50 -59.30 -95.66
C LEU A 283 11.32 -57.88 -95.08
N THR A 284 10.93 -56.89 -95.89
CA THR A 284 10.82 -55.48 -95.48
C THR A 284 9.63 -55.22 -94.53
N GLU A 285 8.44 -55.75 -94.82
CA GLU A 285 7.24 -55.55 -94.00
C GLU A 285 7.34 -56.15 -92.58
N PRO A 286 7.84 -57.39 -92.40
CA PRO A 286 8.05 -57.95 -91.06
C PRO A 286 9.11 -57.18 -90.25
N LEU A 287 10.16 -56.69 -90.92
CA LEU A 287 11.21 -55.89 -90.28
C LEU A 287 10.68 -54.54 -89.77
N GLN A 288 9.82 -53.89 -90.57
CA GLN A 288 9.23 -52.61 -90.20
C GLN A 288 8.26 -52.73 -89.02
N LYS A 289 7.40 -53.77 -88.99
CA LYS A 289 6.52 -54.06 -87.85
C LYS A 289 7.31 -54.37 -86.56
N ALA A 290 8.37 -55.16 -86.67
CA ALA A 290 9.25 -55.46 -85.53
C ALA A 290 9.96 -54.20 -85.00
N GLN A 291 10.36 -53.27 -85.89
CA GLN A 291 10.95 -51.99 -85.49
C GLN A 291 9.94 -51.09 -84.76
N GLU A 292 8.70 -50.99 -85.25
CA GLU A 292 7.63 -50.23 -84.60
C GLU A 292 7.29 -50.80 -83.21
N GLU A 293 7.18 -52.13 -83.07
CA GLU A 293 6.99 -52.79 -81.77
C GLU A 293 8.15 -52.53 -80.81
N VAL A 294 9.40 -52.57 -81.28
CA VAL A 294 10.58 -52.24 -80.45
C VAL A 294 10.52 -50.80 -79.97
N THR A 295 10.12 -49.84 -80.81
CA THR A 295 10.00 -48.43 -80.40
C THR A 295 8.88 -48.22 -79.37
N GLU A 296 7.75 -48.91 -79.51
CA GLU A 296 6.63 -48.81 -78.57
C GLU A 296 6.99 -49.44 -77.22
N LEU A 297 7.65 -50.60 -77.22
CA LEU A 297 8.15 -51.25 -76.00
C LEU A 297 9.23 -50.41 -75.31
N GLN A 298 10.12 -49.76 -76.05
CA GLN A 298 11.11 -48.84 -75.47
C GLN A 298 10.44 -47.64 -74.79
N LYS A 299 9.37 -47.09 -75.40
CA LYS A 299 8.59 -45.98 -74.82
C LYS A 299 7.86 -46.41 -73.54
N GLN A 300 7.27 -47.60 -73.54
CA GLN A 300 6.63 -48.17 -72.35
C GLN A 300 7.64 -48.42 -71.21
N LEU A 301 8.84 -48.93 -71.54
CA LEU A 301 9.92 -49.14 -70.57
C LEU A 301 10.38 -47.82 -69.94
N ALA A 302 10.55 -46.77 -70.75
CA ALA A 302 10.94 -45.45 -70.27
C ALA A 302 9.87 -44.85 -69.33
N ASN A 303 8.59 -45.00 -69.67
CA ASN A 303 7.48 -44.59 -68.80
C ASN A 303 7.49 -45.37 -67.47
N TYR A 304 7.65 -46.69 -67.53
CA TYR A 304 7.73 -47.54 -66.33
C TYR A 304 8.91 -47.14 -65.42
N GLN A 305 10.07 -46.80 -65.98
CA GLN A 305 11.20 -46.29 -65.20
C GLN A 305 10.91 -44.94 -64.54
N LYS A 306 10.24 -44.03 -65.25
CA LYS A 306 9.80 -42.75 -64.69
C LYS A 306 8.80 -42.93 -63.55
N ASP A 307 7.84 -43.83 -63.70
CA ASP A 307 6.85 -44.16 -62.67
C ASP A 307 7.50 -44.80 -61.44
N LYS A 308 8.50 -45.67 -61.65
CA LYS A 308 9.26 -46.28 -60.55
C LYS A 308 9.99 -45.24 -59.70
N VAL A 309 10.63 -44.24 -60.33
CA VAL A 309 11.29 -43.13 -59.61
C VAL A 309 10.26 -42.26 -58.89
N SER A 310 9.14 -41.95 -59.54
CA SER A 310 8.06 -41.15 -58.95
C SER A 310 7.43 -41.83 -57.74
N LEU A 311 7.21 -43.15 -57.83
CA LEU A 311 6.72 -43.98 -56.73
C LEU A 311 7.71 -44.02 -55.57
N ALA A 312 9.01 -44.13 -55.84
CA ALA A 312 10.04 -44.07 -54.80
C ALA A 312 10.03 -42.71 -54.07
N GLY A 313 9.92 -41.61 -54.81
CA GLY A 313 9.78 -40.25 -54.25
C GLY A 313 8.50 -40.07 -53.43
N ALA A 314 7.37 -40.62 -53.90
CA ALA A 314 6.10 -40.61 -53.15
C ALA A 314 6.20 -41.41 -51.85
N LYS A 315 6.80 -42.60 -51.88
CA LYS A 315 7.04 -43.43 -50.68
C LYS A 315 7.95 -42.75 -49.67
N ALA A 316 9.00 -42.06 -50.13
CA ALA A 316 9.88 -41.29 -49.25
C ALA A 316 9.12 -40.15 -48.55
N ARG A 317 8.30 -39.39 -49.30
CA ARG A 317 7.46 -38.32 -48.73
C ARG A 317 6.43 -38.85 -47.74
N LEU A 318 5.77 -39.97 -48.07
CA LEU A 318 4.82 -40.63 -47.18
C LEU A 318 5.49 -41.03 -45.85
N LYS A 319 6.68 -41.62 -45.91
CA LYS A 319 7.43 -42.02 -44.71
C LYS A 319 7.79 -40.83 -43.81
N VAL A 320 8.16 -39.70 -44.40
CA VAL A 320 8.43 -38.46 -43.65
C VAL A 320 7.14 -37.94 -43.01
N ALA A 321 6.05 -37.84 -43.77
CA ALA A 321 4.76 -37.38 -43.25
C ALA A 321 4.20 -38.29 -42.14
N GLU A 322 4.37 -39.62 -42.26
CA GLU A 322 3.98 -40.56 -41.20
C GLU A 322 4.79 -40.37 -39.92
N LYS A 323 6.08 -40.03 -40.04
CA LYS A 323 6.92 -39.72 -38.89
C LYS A 323 6.46 -38.42 -38.23
N GLU A 324 6.29 -37.35 -39.01
CA GLU A 324 5.78 -36.06 -38.52
C GLU A 324 4.41 -36.20 -37.84
N MET A 325 3.51 -37.02 -38.40
CA MET A 325 2.21 -37.29 -37.79
C MET A 325 2.33 -38.00 -36.44
N LYS A 326 3.28 -38.93 -36.30
CA LYS A 326 3.52 -39.63 -35.02
C LYS A 326 4.13 -38.68 -33.98
N ASP A 327 5.10 -37.87 -34.39
CA ASP A 327 5.75 -36.89 -33.51
C ASP A 327 4.71 -35.86 -33.02
N LEU A 328 3.88 -35.30 -33.92
CA LEU A 328 2.79 -34.38 -33.57
C LEU A 328 1.74 -34.99 -32.64
N LYS A 329 1.37 -36.27 -32.86
CA LYS A 329 0.43 -36.96 -31.97
C LYS A 329 0.99 -37.10 -30.56
N TRP A 330 2.27 -37.42 -30.44
CA TRP A 330 2.92 -37.54 -29.14
C TRP A 330 3.00 -36.17 -28.44
N GLU A 331 3.39 -35.12 -29.16
CA GLU A 331 3.40 -33.76 -28.62
C GLU A 331 2.02 -33.31 -28.16
N HIS A 332 0.97 -33.61 -28.94
CA HIS A 332 -0.41 -33.29 -28.61
C HIS A 332 -0.84 -33.97 -27.30
N GLU A 333 -0.60 -35.27 -27.17
CA GLU A 333 -0.93 -36.05 -25.97
C GLU A 333 -0.22 -35.50 -24.72
N VAL A 334 1.07 -35.16 -24.85
CA VAL A 334 1.84 -34.54 -23.75
C VAL A 334 1.27 -33.17 -23.37
N LEU A 335 0.86 -32.37 -24.36
CA LEU A 335 0.29 -31.05 -24.12
C LEU A 335 -1.10 -31.16 -23.47
N GLU A 336 -1.90 -32.12 -23.87
CA GLU A 336 -3.24 -32.38 -23.33
C GLU A 336 -3.14 -32.80 -21.85
N GLN A 337 -2.24 -33.72 -21.51
CA GLN A 337 -1.99 -34.12 -20.12
C GLN A 337 -1.50 -32.95 -19.26
N ARG A 338 -0.61 -32.10 -19.79
CA ARG A 338 -0.15 -30.89 -19.10
C ARG A 338 -1.30 -29.90 -18.89
N PHE A 339 -2.15 -29.73 -19.88
CA PHE A 339 -3.30 -28.85 -19.82
C PHE A 339 -4.29 -29.30 -18.73
N THR A 340 -4.65 -30.58 -18.71
CA THR A 340 -5.52 -31.15 -17.66
C THR A 340 -4.94 -30.89 -16.27
N LYS A 341 -3.64 -31.15 -16.08
CA LYS A 341 -3.00 -30.91 -14.78
C LYS A 341 -3.05 -29.45 -14.34
N VAL A 342 -2.77 -28.51 -15.24
CA VAL A 342 -2.84 -27.08 -14.95
C VAL A 342 -4.29 -26.64 -14.65
N GLN A 343 -5.26 -27.23 -15.33
CA GLN A 343 -6.67 -26.98 -15.07
C GLN A 343 -7.08 -27.47 -13.68
N ASP A 344 -6.64 -28.66 -13.28
CA ASP A 344 -6.90 -29.22 -11.95
C ASP A 344 -6.25 -28.35 -10.85
N GLU A 345 -5.00 -27.94 -11.05
CA GLU A 345 -4.28 -27.05 -10.11
C GLU A 345 -5.01 -25.70 -9.95
N ARG A 346 -5.49 -25.11 -11.06
CA ARG A 346 -6.29 -23.88 -11.04
C ARG A 346 -7.57 -24.08 -10.23
N ASP A 347 -8.29 -25.18 -10.47
CA ASP A 347 -9.56 -25.44 -9.82
C ASP A 347 -9.38 -25.72 -8.32
N GLU A 348 -8.32 -26.42 -7.94
CA GLU A 348 -7.94 -26.63 -6.55
C GLU A 348 -7.59 -25.30 -5.85
N LEU A 349 -6.78 -24.45 -6.50
CA LEU A 349 -6.43 -23.11 -5.98
C LEU A 349 -7.68 -22.25 -5.77
N TYR A 350 -8.61 -22.27 -6.72
CA TYR A 350 -9.86 -21.53 -6.64
C TYR A 350 -10.73 -22.02 -5.47
N GLN A 351 -10.84 -23.34 -5.29
CA GLN A 351 -11.57 -23.91 -4.14
C GLN A 351 -10.90 -23.56 -2.80
N LYS A 352 -9.58 -23.63 -2.71
CA LYS A 352 -8.83 -23.25 -1.49
C LYS A 352 -9.03 -21.77 -1.16
N PHE A 353 -9.01 -20.91 -2.17
CA PHE A 353 -9.26 -19.48 -2.00
C PHE A 353 -10.65 -19.20 -1.42
N ILE A 354 -11.70 -19.82 -1.99
CA ILE A 354 -13.07 -19.67 -1.48
C ILE A 354 -13.18 -20.18 -0.04
N LYS A 355 -12.59 -21.34 0.27
CA LYS A 355 -12.59 -21.88 1.64
C LYS A 355 -11.90 -20.93 2.63
N ALA A 356 -10.74 -20.39 2.27
CA ALA A 356 -10.00 -19.46 3.11
C ALA A 356 -10.80 -18.16 3.38
N ILE A 357 -11.48 -17.62 2.36
CA ILE A 357 -12.36 -16.46 2.53
C ILE A 357 -13.48 -16.77 3.52
N HIS A 358 -14.19 -17.88 3.34
CA HIS A 358 -15.28 -18.26 4.24
C HIS A 358 -14.78 -18.49 5.67
N GLU A 359 -13.63 -19.11 5.88
CA GLU A 359 -13.05 -19.30 7.20
C GLU A 359 -12.70 -17.97 7.89
N VAL A 360 -12.11 -17.01 7.15
CA VAL A 360 -11.80 -15.67 7.69
C VAL A 360 -13.07 -14.92 8.03
N GLN A 361 -14.06 -14.95 7.13
CA GLN A 361 -15.38 -14.33 7.36
C GLN A 361 -16.08 -14.95 8.57
N GLN A 362 -16.05 -16.27 8.72
CA GLN A 362 -16.65 -16.98 9.86
C GLN A 362 -15.95 -16.61 11.17
N LYS A 363 -14.61 -16.60 11.20
CA LYS A 363 -13.85 -16.22 12.40
C LYS A 363 -14.09 -14.76 12.80
N SER A 364 -14.08 -13.85 11.83
CA SER A 364 -14.38 -12.43 12.05
C SER A 364 -15.83 -12.24 12.52
N GLY A 365 -16.78 -12.91 11.87
CA GLY A 365 -18.19 -12.90 12.24
C GLY A 365 -18.44 -13.43 13.66
N PHE A 366 -17.78 -14.51 14.07
CA PHE A 366 -17.88 -15.02 15.44
C PHE A 366 -17.29 -14.05 16.47
N LYS A 367 -16.14 -13.42 16.15
CA LYS A 367 -15.54 -12.39 17.01
C LYS A 367 -16.46 -11.19 17.17
N ASN A 368 -17.06 -10.72 16.08
CA ASN A 368 -18.01 -9.60 16.11
C ASN A 368 -19.25 -9.95 16.93
N LEU A 369 -19.84 -11.12 16.71
CA LEU A 369 -20.99 -11.58 17.49
C LEU A 369 -20.69 -11.68 18.99
N LEU A 370 -19.50 -12.16 19.35
CA LEU A 370 -19.07 -12.22 20.75
C LEU A 370 -18.91 -10.81 21.36
N LEU A 371 -18.33 -9.87 20.61
CA LEU A 371 -18.18 -8.48 21.04
C LEU A 371 -19.55 -7.79 21.19
N GLU A 372 -20.47 -8.00 20.25
CA GLU A 372 -21.84 -7.50 20.33
C GLU A 372 -22.57 -8.03 21.57
N ARG A 373 -22.48 -9.33 21.84
CA ARG A 373 -23.07 -9.92 23.05
C ARG A 373 -22.46 -9.35 24.33
N LYS A 374 -21.14 -9.16 24.35
CA LYS A 374 -20.45 -8.55 25.50
C LYS A 374 -20.88 -7.10 25.70
N LEU A 375 -21.01 -6.34 24.62
CA LEU A 375 -21.48 -4.95 24.65
C LEU A 375 -22.91 -4.91 25.19
N HIS A 376 -23.82 -5.73 24.64
CA HIS A 376 -25.20 -5.80 25.10
C HIS A 376 -25.29 -6.14 26.61
N ALA A 377 -24.56 -7.15 27.07
CA ALA A 377 -24.53 -7.51 28.49
C ALA A 377 -23.99 -6.38 29.39
N LEU A 378 -22.99 -5.62 28.92
CA LEU A 378 -22.47 -4.45 29.63
C LEU A 378 -23.48 -3.30 29.64
N THR A 379 -24.20 -3.07 28.54
CA THR A 379 -25.28 -2.08 28.47
C THR A 379 -26.41 -2.43 29.43
N ASP A 380 -26.89 -3.68 29.44
CA ASP A 380 -27.93 -4.13 30.38
C ASP A 380 -27.49 -3.94 31.84
N THR A 381 -26.19 -4.15 32.11
CA THR A 381 -25.63 -3.94 33.45
C THR A 381 -25.59 -2.45 33.80
N LEU A 382 -25.22 -1.60 32.85
CA LEU A 382 -25.23 -0.14 33.00
C LEU A 382 -26.64 0.37 33.28
N GLU A 383 -27.63 -0.01 32.46
CA GLU A 383 -29.04 0.38 32.64
C GLU A 383 -29.57 -0.02 34.02
N LYS A 384 -29.30 -1.26 34.46
CA LYS A 384 -29.67 -1.71 35.81
C LYS A 384 -29.01 -0.86 36.90
N LYS A 385 -27.75 -0.48 36.72
CA LYS A 385 -27.01 0.36 37.68
C LYS A 385 -27.54 1.80 37.70
N GLU A 386 -27.90 2.36 36.56
CA GLU A 386 -28.53 3.68 36.47
C GLU A 386 -29.91 3.70 37.15
N VAL A 387 -30.73 2.67 36.94
CA VAL A 387 -32.04 2.55 37.63
C VAL A 387 -31.83 2.44 39.14
N GLN A 388 -30.93 1.57 39.60
CA GLN A 388 -30.59 1.45 41.03
C GLN A 388 -30.10 2.78 41.62
N LEU A 389 -29.25 3.50 40.89
CA LEU A 389 -28.75 4.81 41.33
C LEU A 389 -29.90 5.82 41.44
N ASN A 390 -30.75 5.93 40.42
CA ASN A 390 -31.89 6.85 40.41
C ASN A 390 -32.88 6.57 41.54
N GLU A 391 -33.16 5.30 41.82
CA GLU A 391 -34.01 4.89 42.95
C GLU A 391 -33.41 5.37 44.29
N VAL A 392 -32.13 5.08 44.54
CA VAL A 392 -31.45 5.53 45.77
C VAL A 392 -31.44 7.06 45.89
N LEU A 393 -31.19 7.78 44.79
CA LEU A 393 -31.19 9.24 44.78
C LEU A 393 -32.57 9.82 45.09
N SER A 394 -33.64 9.23 44.55
CA SER A 394 -35.03 9.63 44.83
C SER A 394 -35.45 9.34 46.27
N ALA A 395 -35.03 8.20 46.84
CA ALA A 395 -35.39 7.81 48.21
C ALA A 395 -34.67 8.64 49.28
N SER A 396 -33.50 9.19 48.95
CA SER A 396 -32.62 9.86 49.93
C SER A 396 -32.95 11.34 50.15
N ASN A 397 -33.85 11.95 49.35
CA ASN A 397 -34.25 13.37 49.45
C ASN A 397 -33.07 14.34 49.65
N LEU A 398 -31.94 14.07 48.99
CA LEU A 398 -30.72 14.88 49.10
C LEU A 398 -30.88 16.20 48.34
N ASP A 399 -30.22 17.26 48.81
CA ASP A 399 -30.13 18.54 48.06
C ASP A 399 -29.49 18.28 46.68
N PRO A 400 -30.20 18.53 45.56
CA PRO A 400 -29.69 18.30 44.21
C PRO A 400 -28.40 19.06 43.92
N THR A 401 -28.23 20.23 44.53
CA THR A 401 -27.07 21.10 44.31
C THR A 401 -25.81 20.51 44.94
N ALA A 402 -25.89 20.12 46.21
CA ALA A 402 -24.80 19.45 46.92
C ALA A 402 -24.42 18.11 46.27
N LEU A 403 -25.40 17.31 45.86
CA LEU A 403 -25.18 16.03 45.20
C LEU A 403 -24.40 16.19 43.87
N THR A 404 -24.82 17.13 43.02
CA THR A 404 -24.15 17.39 41.73
C THR A 404 -22.68 17.78 41.93
N VAL A 405 -22.37 18.58 42.96
CA VAL A 405 -21.00 18.98 43.29
C VAL A 405 -20.15 17.78 43.74
N VAL A 406 -20.71 16.87 44.54
CA VAL A 406 -20.01 15.67 45.00
C VAL A 406 -19.80 14.68 43.85
N THR A 407 -20.81 14.44 43.02
CA THR A 407 -20.72 13.57 41.83
C THR A 407 -19.64 14.07 40.88
N ARG A 408 -19.65 15.36 40.55
CA ARG A 408 -18.64 15.95 39.65
C ARG A 408 -17.22 15.84 40.22
N LYS A 409 -17.04 16.09 41.52
CA LYS A 409 -15.73 15.90 42.18
C LYS A 409 -15.28 14.43 42.14
N LEU A 410 -16.20 13.49 42.27
CA LEU A 410 -15.89 12.06 42.19
C LEU A 410 -15.52 11.66 40.76
N GLU A 411 -16.24 12.16 39.75
CA GLU A 411 -15.92 12.00 38.32
C GLU A 411 -14.52 12.56 38.02
N ASP A 412 -14.21 13.79 38.44
CA ASP A 412 -12.88 14.40 38.25
C ASP A 412 -11.76 13.54 38.86
N ILE A 413 -11.99 12.95 40.04
CA ILE A 413 -11.04 12.04 40.69
C ILE A 413 -10.90 10.74 39.90
N LEU A 414 -12.01 10.15 39.46
CA LEU A 414 -11.99 8.91 38.66
C LEU A 414 -11.27 9.12 37.33
N ASP A 415 -11.52 10.22 36.64
CA ASP A 415 -10.85 10.57 35.39
C ASP A 415 -9.37 10.82 35.60
N SER A 416 -8.99 11.53 36.67
CA SER A 416 -7.58 11.70 37.05
C SER A 416 -6.89 10.36 37.30
N LYS A 417 -7.54 9.44 38.03
CA LYS A 417 -7.00 8.10 38.29
C LYS A 417 -6.92 7.25 37.03
N ASN A 418 -7.93 7.29 36.17
CA ASN A 418 -7.94 6.57 34.90
C ASN A 418 -6.84 7.06 33.95
N ASN A 419 -6.61 8.36 33.88
CA ASN A 419 -5.51 8.93 33.11
C ASN A 419 -4.15 8.53 33.69
N ALA A 420 -3.98 8.59 35.02
CA ALA A 420 -2.76 8.10 35.67
C ALA A 420 -2.50 6.61 35.39
N ILE A 421 -3.54 5.76 35.36
CA ILE A 421 -3.42 4.34 34.98
C ILE A 421 -2.93 4.21 33.54
N LYS A 422 -3.52 4.95 32.59
CA LYS A 422 -3.10 4.93 31.18
C LYS A 422 -1.65 5.39 31.01
N ASP A 423 -1.27 6.47 31.70
CA ASP A 423 0.08 7.02 31.65
C ASP A 423 1.10 6.02 32.22
N LEU A 424 0.79 5.39 33.37
CA LEU A 424 1.65 4.37 33.96
C LEU A 424 1.76 3.12 33.08
N GLN A 425 0.68 2.70 32.42
CA GLN A 425 0.71 1.58 31.47
C GLN A 425 1.58 1.92 30.24
N PHE A 426 1.47 3.14 29.72
CA PHE A 426 2.31 3.62 28.63
C PHE A 426 3.78 3.69 29.05
N GLU A 427 4.06 4.23 30.24
CA GLU A 427 5.42 4.30 30.78
C GLU A 427 6.02 2.91 30.99
N LEU A 428 5.25 1.96 31.53
CA LEU A 428 5.67 0.58 31.64
C LEU A 428 6.02 -0.02 30.27
N ALA A 429 5.16 0.18 29.27
CA ALA A 429 5.42 -0.28 27.91
C ALA A 429 6.68 0.35 27.30
N ARG A 430 6.88 1.65 27.52
CA ARG A 430 8.07 2.38 27.07
C ARG A 430 9.35 1.83 27.70
N VAL A 431 9.34 1.58 29.01
CA VAL A 431 10.49 1.02 29.73
C VAL A 431 10.77 -0.42 29.31
N CYS A 432 9.75 -1.27 29.20
CA CYS A 432 9.90 -2.65 28.72
C CYS A 432 10.48 -2.69 27.30
N LYS A 433 10.05 -1.78 26.42
CA LYS A 433 10.62 -1.67 25.07
C LYS A 433 12.08 -1.21 25.12
N ALA A 434 12.38 -0.14 25.86
CA ALA A 434 13.76 0.35 25.99
C ALA A 434 14.70 -0.74 26.54
N HIS A 435 14.22 -1.54 27.50
CA HIS A 435 14.95 -2.70 28.02
C HIS A 435 15.21 -3.75 26.94
N ASN A 436 14.19 -4.15 26.18
CA ASN A 436 14.34 -5.17 25.12
C ASN A 436 15.23 -4.67 23.96
N ASP A 437 15.12 -3.40 23.57
CA ASP A 437 15.98 -2.78 22.56
C ASP A 437 17.44 -2.72 23.05
N LEU A 438 17.64 -2.40 24.33
CA LEU A 438 18.97 -2.42 24.95
C LEU A 438 19.57 -3.84 24.93
N LEU A 439 18.81 -4.87 25.28
CA LEU A 439 19.26 -6.27 25.20
C LEU A 439 19.72 -6.61 23.78
N ARG A 440 18.93 -6.27 22.76
CA ARG A 440 19.29 -6.52 21.34
C ARG A 440 20.54 -5.75 20.91
N THR A 441 20.71 -4.50 21.35
CA THR A 441 21.92 -3.74 21.03
C THR A 441 23.16 -4.35 21.69
N TYR A 442 23.06 -4.84 22.93
CA TYR A 442 24.14 -5.59 23.57
C TYR A 442 24.47 -6.89 22.84
N GLU A 443 23.48 -7.70 22.49
CA GLU A 443 23.70 -8.92 21.70
C GLU A 443 24.39 -8.62 20.36
N THR A 444 23.96 -7.54 19.69
CA THR A 444 24.58 -7.09 18.43
C THR A 444 26.02 -6.66 18.64
N LYS A 445 26.32 -5.95 19.73
CA LYS A 445 27.69 -5.53 20.08
C LYS A 445 28.58 -6.69 20.46
N LEU A 446 28.09 -7.65 21.24
CA LEU A 446 28.84 -8.87 21.59
C LEU A 446 29.21 -9.66 20.34
N ARG A 447 28.26 -9.86 19.43
CA ARG A 447 28.53 -10.48 18.12
C ARG A 447 29.56 -9.70 17.30
N ALA A 448 29.52 -8.37 17.32
CA ALA A 448 30.48 -7.53 16.60
C ALA A 448 31.91 -7.64 17.15
N PHE A 449 32.09 -7.98 18.42
CA PHE A 449 33.38 -8.27 19.04
C PHE A 449 33.73 -9.77 19.02
N GLU A 450 32.98 -10.58 18.27
CA GLU A 450 33.15 -12.03 18.17
C GLU A 450 33.03 -12.77 19.51
N ILE A 451 32.32 -12.18 20.48
CA ILE A 451 32.01 -12.81 21.77
C ILE A 451 30.68 -13.57 21.61
N PRO A 452 30.67 -14.92 21.70
CA PRO A 452 29.44 -15.69 21.64
C PRO A 452 28.51 -15.34 22.80
N VAL A 453 27.23 -15.13 22.49
CA VAL A 453 26.19 -14.85 23.49
C VAL A 453 26.02 -16.00 24.51
N ASP A 454 26.46 -17.21 24.16
CA ASP A 454 26.46 -18.38 25.04
C ASP A 454 27.51 -18.28 26.17
N GLU A 455 28.55 -17.46 26.01
CA GLU A 455 29.59 -17.23 27.03
C GLU A 455 29.12 -16.35 28.19
N LEU A 456 27.95 -15.70 28.09
CA LEU A 456 27.37 -14.90 29.16
C LEU A 456 26.97 -15.73 30.39
N GLY A 457 26.73 -17.03 30.24
CA GLY A 457 26.36 -17.94 31.34
C GLY A 457 24.95 -17.74 31.90
N PHE A 458 24.15 -16.81 31.34
CA PHE A 458 22.73 -16.63 31.65
C PHE A 458 21.99 -16.11 30.41
N LYS A 459 20.67 -16.37 30.35
CA LYS A 459 19.79 -15.84 29.31
C LYS A 459 19.00 -14.65 29.85
N PRO A 460 19.19 -13.43 29.32
CA PRO A 460 18.38 -12.27 29.73
C PRO A 460 16.89 -12.53 29.49
N LEU A 461 16.05 -12.15 30.46
CA LEU A 461 14.60 -12.27 30.33
C LEU A 461 14.05 -11.04 29.60
N GLU A 462 13.44 -11.25 28.43
CA GLU A 462 12.72 -10.17 27.74
C GLU A 462 11.52 -9.71 28.57
N SER A 463 11.40 -8.40 28.76
CA SER A 463 10.29 -7.80 29.48
C SER A 463 9.03 -7.86 28.62
N THR A 464 7.95 -8.47 29.13
CA THR A 464 6.65 -8.51 28.47
C THR A 464 5.65 -7.65 29.22
N VAL A 465 4.85 -6.87 28.48
CA VAL A 465 3.71 -6.14 29.04
C VAL A 465 2.52 -7.09 29.00
N ALA A 466 1.86 -7.31 30.14
CA ALA A 466 0.79 -8.31 30.28
C ALA A 466 -0.29 -8.14 29.18
N GLY A 467 -0.33 -9.08 28.23
CA GLY A 467 -1.30 -9.11 27.13
C GLY A 467 -0.98 -8.23 25.92
N GLN A 468 0.17 -7.56 25.86
CA GLN A 468 0.60 -6.75 24.72
C GLN A 468 1.95 -7.20 24.18
N THR A 469 1.99 -7.47 22.88
CA THR A 469 3.21 -7.75 22.12
C THR A 469 3.82 -6.43 21.65
N LEU A 470 5.01 -6.09 22.16
CA LEU A 470 5.73 -4.87 21.80
C LEU A 470 6.39 -5.02 20.41
N GLY A 471 6.19 -4.04 19.53
CA GLY A 471 6.80 -4.04 18.20
C GLY A 471 8.32 -3.84 18.23
N GLN A 472 9.03 -4.48 17.31
CA GLN A 472 10.51 -4.48 17.27
C GLN A 472 11.12 -3.22 16.62
N GLY A 473 10.32 -2.38 15.95
CA GLY A 473 10.79 -1.18 15.24
C GLY A 473 10.74 0.11 16.07
N PRO A 474 11.25 1.24 15.53
CA PRO A 474 11.22 2.55 16.21
C PRO A 474 9.81 2.98 16.62
N ALA A 475 8.80 2.65 15.81
CA ALA A 475 7.38 2.89 16.07
C ALA A 475 6.68 1.79 16.90
N GLY A 476 7.43 0.83 17.46
CA GLY A 476 6.92 -0.38 18.12
C GLY A 476 6.04 -0.19 19.37
N LEU A 477 5.87 1.05 19.86
CA LEU A 477 4.91 1.39 20.92
C LEU A 477 3.52 1.78 20.36
N VAL A 478 3.43 2.11 19.07
CA VAL A 478 2.22 2.63 18.40
C VAL A 478 1.69 1.63 17.37
N SER A 479 2.58 0.83 16.78
CA SER A 479 2.20 -0.27 15.89
C SER A 479 1.72 -1.47 16.71
N ALA A 480 0.40 -1.66 16.82
CA ALA A 480 -0.12 -2.96 17.23
C ALA A 480 0.39 -4.03 16.24
N PRO A 481 0.80 -5.22 16.71
CA PRO A 481 1.08 -6.32 15.80
C PRO A 481 -0.24 -6.73 15.14
N THR A 482 -0.24 -6.71 13.80
CA THR A 482 -1.29 -7.31 12.97
C THR A 482 -1.29 -8.83 13.10
#